data_AF-A0A523QKT1-F1
#
_entry.id   AF-A0A523QKT1-F1
#
_cell.length_a   1.000
_cell.length_b   1.000
_cell.length_c   1.000
_cell.angle_alpha   90.00
_cell.angle_beta   90.00
_cell.angle_gamma   90.00
#
_symmetry.space_group_name_H-M   'P 1'
#
loop_
_entity.id
_entity.type
_entity.pdbx_description
1 polymer ?
#
loop_
_entity_poly.entity_id
_entity_poly.type
_entity_poly.pdbx_seq_one_letter_code
_entity_poly.pdbx_strand_id
1 'polypeptide(L)'
;MEGTAKDEKITLGDLLPQEINGWKAEGKDEIYDPQTIFDYIDGAGEVYRSYNFKQLLARRFTKEGKPDIVADLFDMETSKDAFGVFTHDLEGEEAGVGQGSTYNGGLLSLWKDRFFVSLYSEEETEDTRKALFALGEKVASSIIKEGKKPDIVSLLPSENLTEKSAHYFHNHLILNYHFYVSDENILLLDQQTEAALGIYRENNEKSYLLVVRYPEVNKASMAYKSFMRSYMPDATELGLVQTEDMKWTAAKLQQDFIIIIFNAPSRFFAKGIIEELEERIKKYN
;
A
#
# COMPACT_ATOMS: atom_id res chain seq x y z
N MET A 1 6.56 -45.25 14.98
CA MET A 1 7.01 -43.96 15.50
C MET A 1 6.93 -42.98 14.35
N GLU A 2 5.77 -42.37 14.16
CA GLU A 2 5.59 -41.27 13.21
C GLU A 2 5.50 -40.01 14.06
N GLY A 3 6.57 -39.21 14.02
CA GLY A 3 6.61 -37.91 14.64
C GLY A 3 5.72 -36.98 13.85
N THR A 4 4.52 -36.73 14.36
CA THR A 4 3.71 -35.57 13.98
C THR A 4 4.51 -34.33 14.36
N ALA A 5 5.19 -33.71 13.40
CA ALA A 5 5.64 -32.35 13.53
C ALA A 5 4.40 -31.49 13.76
N LYS A 6 4.24 -30.98 14.98
CA LYS A 6 3.29 -29.91 15.25
C LYS A 6 3.75 -28.73 14.42
N ASP A 7 2.95 -28.31 13.44
CA ASP A 7 2.99 -26.94 12.94
C ASP A 7 2.67 -26.02 14.12
N GLU A 8 3.69 -25.64 14.89
CA GLU A 8 3.57 -24.54 15.84
C GLU A 8 3.24 -23.29 15.01
N LYS A 9 2.02 -22.76 15.19
CA LYS A 9 1.66 -21.45 14.66
C LYS A 9 2.66 -20.44 15.20
N ILE A 10 3.61 -20.02 14.36
CA ILE A 10 4.50 -18.89 14.64
C ILE A 10 3.62 -17.71 15.05
N THR A 11 3.83 -17.20 16.26
CA THR A 11 3.16 -15.99 16.76
C THR A 11 3.94 -14.76 16.32
N LEU A 12 3.32 -13.58 16.32
CA LEU A 12 4.04 -12.33 16.00
C LEU A 12 5.25 -12.11 16.91
N GLY A 13 5.14 -12.48 18.19
CA GLY A 13 6.21 -12.29 19.18
C GLY A 13 7.47 -13.12 18.86
N ASP A 14 7.32 -14.24 18.16
CA ASP A 14 8.42 -15.11 17.74
C ASP A 14 9.25 -14.52 16.58
N LEU A 15 8.67 -13.55 15.85
CA LEU A 15 9.36 -12.86 14.75
C LEU A 15 10.32 -11.78 15.25
N LEU A 16 10.18 -11.34 16.50
CA LEU A 16 11.02 -10.32 17.11
C LEU A 16 11.98 -10.94 18.13
N PRO A 17 13.28 -10.57 18.12
CA PRO A 17 14.22 -11.01 19.14
C PRO A 17 13.92 -10.35 20.49
N GLN A 18 14.45 -10.93 21.57
CA GLN A 18 14.40 -10.33 22.91
C GLN A 18 15.53 -9.32 23.16
N GLU A 19 16.59 -9.38 22.36
CA GLU A 19 17.72 -8.44 22.41
C GLU A 19 18.34 -8.28 21.02
N ILE A 20 18.77 -7.05 20.68
CA ILE A 20 19.51 -6.74 19.47
C ILE A 20 20.54 -5.64 19.76
N ASN A 21 21.83 -5.87 19.46
CA ASN A 21 22.90 -4.88 19.65
C ASN A 21 22.94 -4.21 21.05
N GLY A 22 22.51 -4.94 22.09
CA GLY A 22 22.42 -4.47 23.47
C GLY A 22 21.14 -3.70 23.84
N TRP A 23 20.21 -3.49 22.90
CA TRP A 23 18.84 -3.07 23.17
C TRP A 23 18.01 -4.29 23.56
N LYS A 24 17.37 -4.24 24.73
CA LYS A 24 16.58 -5.35 25.28
C LYS A 24 15.11 -5.02 25.27
N ALA A 25 14.28 -6.01 24.95
CA ALA A 25 12.84 -5.88 25.03
C ALA A 25 12.42 -5.43 26.44
N GLU A 26 11.64 -4.38 26.51
CA GLU A 26 11.10 -3.85 27.76
C GLU A 26 9.64 -4.26 27.92
N GLY A 27 9.30 -4.74 29.12
CA GLY A 27 7.93 -5.11 29.44
C GLY A 27 7.42 -6.33 28.69
N LYS A 28 6.11 -6.34 28.42
CA LYS A 28 5.45 -7.39 27.62
C LYS A 28 5.04 -6.79 26.28
N ASP A 29 4.96 -7.63 25.27
CA ASP A 29 4.39 -7.26 23.97
C ASP A 29 2.96 -6.72 24.15
N GLU A 30 2.69 -5.60 23.50
CA GLU A 30 1.36 -5.02 23.42
C GLU A 30 0.71 -5.48 22.11
N ILE A 31 -0.54 -5.94 22.18
CA ILE A 31 -1.25 -6.48 21.03
C ILE A 31 -2.52 -5.69 20.80
N TYR A 32 -2.70 -5.23 19.58
CA TYR A 32 -3.84 -4.43 19.14
C TYR A 32 -4.54 -5.09 17.96
N ASP A 33 -5.86 -4.99 17.91
CA ASP A 33 -6.68 -5.51 16.82
C ASP A 33 -7.42 -4.34 16.11
N PRO A 34 -8.24 -4.58 15.06
CA PRO A 34 -8.92 -3.50 14.35
C PRO A 34 -9.86 -2.64 15.20
N GLN A 35 -10.24 -3.11 16.39
CA GLN A 35 -11.09 -2.38 17.35
C GLN A 35 -10.23 -1.56 18.32
N THR A 36 -9.06 -2.06 18.72
CA THR A 36 -8.20 -1.41 19.73
C THR A 36 -7.00 -0.65 19.14
N ILE A 37 -6.78 -0.68 17.82
CA ILE A 37 -5.64 0.01 17.18
C ILE A 37 -5.57 1.51 17.50
N PHE A 38 -6.71 2.17 17.72
CA PHE A 38 -6.76 3.59 18.06
C PHE A 38 -6.29 3.90 19.49
N ASP A 39 -6.22 2.90 20.37
CA ASP A 39 -5.60 3.05 21.68
C ASP A 39 -4.08 3.21 21.58
N TYR A 40 -3.48 2.78 20.45
CA TYR A 40 -2.05 2.85 20.18
C TYR A 40 -1.69 3.92 19.14
N ILE A 41 -2.39 3.96 18.00
CA ILE A 41 -2.14 4.87 16.87
C ILE A 41 -3.36 5.78 16.71
N ASP A 42 -3.28 6.97 17.28
CA ASP A 42 -4.35 7.97 17.19
C ASP A 42 -4.44 8.53 15.76
N GLY A 43 -5.65 8.50 15.18
CA GLY A 43 -5.96 8.94 13.81
C GLY A 43 -5.45 8.00 12.71
N ALA A 44 -4.16 7.68 12.67
CA ALA A 44 -3.55 6.90 11.58
C ALA A 44 -3.94 5.41 11.57
N GLY A 45 -4.60 4.90 12.63
CA GLY A 45 -5.15 3.54 12.68
C GLY A 45 -6.10 3.20 11.51
N GLU A 46 -6.77 4.20 10.94
CA GLU A 46 -7.70 4.00 9.82
C GLU A 46 -7.01 3.56 8.52
N VAL A 47 -5.73 3.90 8.36
CA VAL A 47 -4.92 3.42 7.22
C VAL A 47 -4.85 1.91 7.26
N TYR A 48 -4.40 1.32 8.37
CA TYR A 48 -4.26 -0.14 8.49
C TYR A 48 -5.61 -0.87 8.37
N ARG A 49 -6.69 -0.31 8.94
CA ARG A 49 -8.05 -0.85 8.80
C ARG A 49 -8.54 -0.84 7.34
N SER A 50 -8.04 0.07 6.50
CA SER A 50 -8.32 0.11 5.07
C SER A 50 -7.65 -1.00 4.27
N TYR A 51 -6.81 -1.83 4.91
CA TYR A 51 -6.04 -2.93 4.32
C TYR A 51 -6.27 -4.27 5.05
N ASN A 52 -7.49 -4.56 5.49
CA ASN A 52 -7.86 -5.85 6.11
C ASN A 52 -6.97 -6.33 7.29
N PHE A 53 -6.32 -5.37 7.96
CA PHE A 53 -5.48 -5.59 9.14
C PHE A 53 -6.10 -6.56 10.15
N LYS A 54 -5.29 -7.48 10.68
CA LYS A 54 -5.72 -8.47 11.70
C LYS A 54 -5.26 -8.13 13.09
N GLN A 55 -3.98 -7.81 13.25
CA GLN A 55 -3.39 -7.54 14.55
C GLN A 55 -2.03 -6.88 14.41
N LEU A 56 -1.68 -6.07 15.40
CA LEU A 56 -0.41 -5.38 15.56
C LEU A 56 0.22 -5.88 16.85
N LEU A 57 1.51 -6.17 16.81
CA LEU A 57 2.34 -6.32 17.99
C LEU A 57 3.31 -5.15 18.07
N ALA A 58 3.24 -4.40 19.16
CA ALA A 58 4.19 -3.34 19.50
C ALA A 58 5.17 -3.84 20.58
N ARG A 59 6.47 -3.69 20.33
CA ARG A 59 7.53 -4.02 21.29
C ARG A 59 8.52 -2.87 21.40
N ARG A 60 8.73 -2.38 22.61
CA ARG A 60 9.77 -1.41 22.95
C ARG A 60 11.07 -2.11 23.31
N PHE A 61 12.18 -1.55 22.88
CA PHE A 61 13.52 -1.96 23.26
C PHE A 61 14.29 -0.79 23.87
N THR A 62 14.92 -1.03 25.02
CA THR A 62 15.66 -0.01 25.76
C THR A 62 17.13 -0.36 25.91
N LYS A 63 17.98 0.68 26.02
CA LYS A 63 19.41 0.55 26.28
C LYS A 63 19.90 1.75 27.08
N GLU A 64 20.62 1.50 28.16
CA GLU A 64 21.09 2.56 29.06
C GLU A 64 21.90 3.64 28.31
N GLY A 65 21.48 4.90 28.48
CA GLY A 65 22.14 6.06 27.86
C GLY A 65 21.97 6.15 26.35
N LYS A 66 21.00 5.44 25.75
CA LYS A 66 20.70 5.48 24.31
C LYS A 66 19.19 5.67 24.09
N PRO A 67 18.77 6.28 22.96
CA PRO A 67 17.36 6.38 22.62
C PRO A 67 16.71 5.00 22.46
N ASP A 68 15.42 4.93 22.77
CA ASP A 68 14.62 3.72 22.62
C ASP A 68 14.34 3.41 21.15
N ILE A 69 14.06 2.13 20.90
CA ILE A 69 13.60 1.61 19.62
C ILE A 69 12.23 0.97 19.82
N VAL A 70 11.30 1.24 18.92
CA VAL A 70 9.98 0.61 18.89
C VAL A 70 9.85 -0.22 17.63
N ALA A 71 9.31 -1.42 17.79
CA ALA A 71 9.00 -2.33 16.70
C ALA A 71 7.50 -2.56 16.63
N ASP A 72 6.90 -2.09 15.55
CA ASP A 72 5.50 -2.31 15.21
C ASP A 72 5.41 -3.34 14.10
N LEU A 73 4.88 -4.52 14.43
CA LEU A 73 4.74 -5.64 13.52
C LEU A 73 3.26 -5.90 13.23
N PHE A 74 2.85 -5.59 12.00
CA PHE A 74 1.48 -5.72 11.54
C PHE A 74 1.27 -7.02 10.77
N ASP A 75 0.21 -7.75 11.12
CA ASP A 75 -0.34 -8.84 10.34
C ASP A 75 -1.50 -8.32 9.49
N MET A 76 -1.30 -8.25 8.18
CA MET A 76 -2.25 -7.63 7.26
C MET A 76 -3.18 -8.64 6.57
N GLU A 77 -3.32 -9.87 7.12
CA GLU A 77 -4.06 -11.00 6.51
C GLU A 77 -3.42 -11.56 5.24
N THR A 78 -3.17 -10.71 4.25
CA THR A 78 -2.61 -11.08 2.96
C THR A 78 -1.36 -10.29 2.62
N SER A 79 -0.57 -10.85 1.71
CA SER A 79 0.60 -10.15 1.21
C SER A 79 0.27 -8.91 0.38
N LYS A 80 -0.88 -8.90 -0.28
CA LYS A 80 -1.36 -7.75 -1.06
C LYS A 80 -1.68 -6.57 -0.16
N ASP A 81 -2.34 -6.82 0.96
CA ASP A 81 -2.67 -5.81 1.96
C ASP A 81 -1.40 -5.23 2.61
N ALA A 82 -0.43 -6.09 2.96
CA ALA A 82 0.85 -5.63 3.51
C ALA A 82 1.67 -4.81 2.50
N PHE A 83 1.64 -5.21 1.22
CA PHE A 83 2.19 -4.39 0.14
C PHE A 83 1.46 -3.06 0.00
N GLY A 84 0.13 -3.06 0.16
CA GLY A 84 -0.69 -1.86 0.15
C GLY A 84 -0.29 -0.86 1.22
N VAL A 85 -0.17 -1.30 2.48
CA VAL A 85 0.33 -0.45 3.58
C VAL A 85 1.74 0.04 3.32
N PHE A 86 2.65 -0.84 2.89
CA PHE A 86 4.03 -0.43 2.57
C PHE A 86 4.09 0.61 1.45
N THR A 87 3.26 0.48 0.43
CA THR A 87 3.22 1.44 -0.67
C THR A 87 2.38 2.67 -0.37
N HIS A 88 1.65 2.73 0.75
CA HIS A 88 0.92 3.93 1.16
C HIS A 88 1.86 5.13 1.42
N ASP A 89 3.07 4.85 1.90
CA ASP A 89 4.12 5.86 2.01
C ASP A 89 5.49 5.26 1.66
N LEU A 90 6.10 5.78 0.59
CA LEU A 90 7.39 5.34 0.09
C LEU A 90 8.49 6.40 0.28
N GLU A 91 8.25 7.38 1.15
CA GLU A 91 9.27 8.35 1.57
C GLU A 91 10.52 7.66 2.13
N GLY A 92 11.66 8.31 1.94
CA GLY A 92 12.97 7.79 2.33
C GLY A 92 13.74 7.11 1.21
N GLU A 93 14.86 6.49 1.56
CA GLU A 93 15.75 5.77 0.64
C GLU A 93 15.45 4.27 0.67
N GLU A 94 15.72 3.54 -0.41
CA GLU A 94 15.60 2.08 -0.41
C GLU A 94 16.62 1.46 0.56
N ALA A 95 16.14 0.65 1.51
CA ALA A 95 16.98 0.12 2.59
C ALA A 95 17.50 -1.32 2.35
N GLY A 96 17.00 -2.03 1.32
CA GLY A 96 17.47 -3.38 0.97
C GLY A 96 17.10 -4.50 1.94
N VAL A 97 16.06 -4.33 2.77
CA VAL A 97 15.60 -5.32 3.76
C VAL A 97 14.23 -5.88 3.35
N GLY A 98 14.01 -7.19 3.55
CA GLY A 98 12.73 -7.82 3.20
C GLY A 98 12.52 -7.92 1.68
N GLN A 99 11.28 -7.72 1.21
CA GLN A 99 10.95 -7.68 -0.23
C GLN A 99 10.77 -6.26 -0.77
N GLY A 100 10.74 -5.29 0.13
CA GLY A 100 10.65 -3.86 -0.13
C GLY A 100 10.82 -3.15 1.21
N SER A 101 11.64 -2.10 1.24
CA SER A 101 11.90 -1.34 2.45
C SER A 101 12.33 0.09 2.16
N THR A 102 11.95 1.01 3.03
CA THR A 102 12.41 2.39 3.03
C THR A 102 13.02 2.75 4.37
N TYR A 103 14.01 3.64 4.35
CA TYR A 103 14.56 4.27 5.55
C TYR A 103 14.49 5.78 5.43
N ASN A 104 13.90 6.44 6.43
CA ASN A 104 13.80 7.89 6.51
C ASN A 104 13.96 8.36 7.96
N GLY A 105 15.02 9.10 8.28
CA GLY A 105 15.12 9.83 9.54
C GLY A 105 14.95 9.00 10.82
N GLY A 106 15.45 7.77 10.86
CA GLY A 106 15.28 6.87 12.01
C GLY A 106 14.03 5.97 11.97
N LEU A 107 13.26 5.97 10.87
CA LEU A 107 12.18 5.02 10.58
C LEU A 107 12.60 4.06 9.47
N LEU A 108 12.63 2.76 9.75
CA LEU A 108 12.79 1.66 8.80
C LEU A 108 11.43 0.97 8.62
N SER A 109 10.82 1.13 7.45
CA SER A 109 9.60 0.45 7.05
C SER A 109 9.93 -0.68 6.08
N LEU A 110 9.35 -1.87 6.27
CA LEU A 110 9.55 -2.99 5.33
C LEU A 110 8.31 -3.86 5.18
N TRP A 111 8.27 -4.57 4.06
CA TRP A 111 7.25 -5.55 3.73
C TRP A 111 7.87 -6.91 3.41
N LYS A 112 7.27 -7.98 3.94
CA LYS A 112 7.56 -9.36 3.56
C LYS A 112 6.38 -10.28 3.87
N ASP A 113 5.97 -11.08 2.89
CA ASP A 113 4.74 -11.88 2.96
C ASP A 113 3.53 -11.04 3.39
N ARG A 114 2.75 -11.47 4.38
CA ARG A 114 1.59 -10.75 4.93
C ARG A 114 1.95 -9.72 6.00
N PHE A 115 3.24 -9.47 6.23
CA PHE A 115 3.70 -8.61 7.31
C PHE A 115 4.17 -7.27 6.77
N PHE A 116 3.69 -6.21 7.41
CA PHE A 116 4.27 -4.88 7.34
C PHE A 116 4.97 -4.61 8.68
N VAL A 117 6.19 -4.07 8.63
CA VAL A 117 6.99 -3.79 9.83
C VAL A 117 7.42 -2.33 9.79
N SER A 118 7.14 -1.61 10.87
CA SER A 118 7.62 -0.25 11.12
C SER A 118 8.55 -0.30 12.33
N LEU A 119 9.82 0.00 12.12
CA LEU A 119 10.83 0.04 13.16
C LEU A 119 11.35 1.46 13.27
N TYR A 120 11.19 2.11 14.43
CA TYR A 120 11.64 3.49 14.60
C TYR A 120 12.39 3.70 15.91
N SER A 121 13.27 4.69 15.92
CA SER A 121 13.94 5.18 17.12
C SER A 121 13.41 6.55 17.54
N GLU A 122 13.37 6.82 18.84
CA GLU A 122 12.97 8.15 19.34
C GLU A 122 13.91 9.28 18.90
N GLU A 123 15.19 8.95 18.65
CA GLU A 123 16.18 9.84 18.07
C GLU A 123 17.13 9.06 17.15
N GLU A 124 17.38 9.61 15.95
CA GLU A 124 18.33 9.03 15.01
C GLU A 124 19.78 9.26 15.44
N THR A 125 20.52 8.18 15.61
CA THR A 125 21.95 8.15 15.89
C THR A 125 22.59 7.01 15.11
N GLU A 126 23.92 7.01 14.96
CA GLU A 126 24.62 5.90 14.33
C GLU A 126 24.37 4.55 14.99
N ASP A 127 24.20 4.53 16.32
CA ASP A 127 23.94 3.28 17.03
C ASP A 127 22.48 2.81 16.88
N THR A 128 21.51 3.72 16.93
CA THR A 128 20.09 3.37 16.71
C THR A 128 19.87 2.94 15.27
N ARG A 129 20.47 3.61 14.28
CA ARG A 129 20.46 3.18 12.87
C ARG A 129 20.97 1.75 12.70
N LYS A 130 22.13 1.42 13.27
CA LYS A 130 22.69 0.04 13.19
C LYS A 130 21.77 -0.99 13.85
N ALA A 131 21.16 -0.63 14.98
CA ALA A 131 20.21 -1.51 15.67
C ALA A 131 18.92 -1.72 14.87
N LEU A 132 18.36 -0.67 14.24
CA LEU A 132 17.17 -0.76 13.39
C LEU A 132 17.39 -1.68 12.19
N PHE A 133 18.51 -1.53 11.47
CA PHE A 133 18.83 -2.41 10.34
C PHE A 133 19.05 -3.86 10.79
N ALA A 134 19.78 -4.10 11.87
CA ALA A 134 19.98 -5.44 12.40
C ALA A 134 18.66 -6.08 12.87
N LEU A 135 17.76 -5.29 13.46
CA LEU A 135 16.43 -5.74 13.85
C LEU A 135 15.57 -6.06 12.62
N GLY A 136 15.57 -5.19 11.61
CA GLY A 136 14.86 -5.40 10.35
C GLY A 136 15.31 -6.67 9.63
N GLU A 137 16.61 -6.91 9.51
CA GLU A 137 17.17 -8.14 8.94
C GLU A 137 16.76 -9.38 9.75
N LYS A 138 16.75 -9.28 11.09
CA LYS A 138 16.34 -10.38 11.96
C LYS A 138 14.86 -10.72 11.79
N VAL A 139 13.99 -9.72 11.70
CA VAL A 139 12.55 -9.91 11.45
C VAL A 139 12.34 -10.50 10.05
N ALA A 140 12.95 -9.89 9.03
CA ALA A 140 12.82 -10.34 7.64
C ALA A 140 13.31 -11.77 7.44
N SER A 141 14.40 -12.19 8.08
CA SER A 141 14.89 -13.58 8.02
C SER A 141 14.02 -14.59 8.78
N SER A 142 13.26 -14.14 9.78
CA SER A 142 12.32 -14.97 10.54
C SER A 142 11.02 -15.23 9.77
N ILE A 143 10.66 -14.33 8.85
CA ILE A 143 9.54 -14.53 7.91
C ILE A 143 10.01 -15.44 6.77
N ILE A 144 9.66 -16.72 6.83
CA ILE A 144 10.16 -17.76 5.91
C ILE A 144 9.66 -17.59 4.48
N LYS A 145 8.41 -17.14 4.31
CA LYS A 145 7.80 -16.98 3.00
C LYS A 145 8.07 -15.59 2.43
N GLU A 146 8.21 -15.55 1.13
CA GLU A 146 8.01 -14.32 0.37
C GLU A 146 6.55 -14.24 -0.07
N GLY A 147 6.06 -13.02 -0.18
CA GLY A 147 4.74 -12.67 -0.62
C GLY A 147 4.71 -12.16 -2.05
N LYS A 148 3.56 -12.34 -2.71
CA LYS A 148 3.38 -11.81 -4.08
C LYS A 148 2.88 -10.38 -4.01
N LYS A 149 3.44 -9.52 -4.87
CA LYS A 149 2.83 -8.21 -5.15
C LYS A 149 1.42 -8.40 -5.72
N PRO A 150 0.49 -7.46 -5.51
CA PRO A 150 -0.83 -7.53 -6.12
C PRO A 150 -0.72 -7.55 -7.66
N ASP A 151 -1.31 -8.56 -8.28
CA ASP A 151 -1.21 -8.75 -9.73
C ASP A 151 -1.75 -7.54 -10.53
N ILE A 152 -2.76 -6.84 -10.00
CA ILE A 152 -3.31 -5.61 -10.61
C ILE A 152 -2.26 -4.50 -10.78
N VAL A 153 -1.24 -4.44 -9.92
CA VAL A 153 -0.15 -3.44 -10.03
C VAL A 153 0.67 -3.68 -11.31
N SER A 154 0.78 -4.93 -11.76
CA SER A 154 1.51 -5.27 -13.00
C SER A 154 0.81 -4.77 -14.27
N LEU A 155 -0.46 -4.37 -14.18
CA LEU A 155 -1.19 -3.76 -15.29
C LEU A 155 -0.69 -2.34 -15.59
N LEU A 156 -0.15 -1.63 -14.59
CA LEU A 156 0.35 -0.27 -14.77
C LEU A 156 1.53 -0.26 -15.78
N PRO A 157 1.47 0.56 -16.85
CA PRO A 157 2.60 0.77 -17.75
C PRO A 157 3.82 1.27 -16.99
N SER A 158 4.99 0.72 -17.28
CA SER A 158 6.24 1.11 -16.63
C SER A 158 6.85 2.37 -17.24
N GLU A 159 6.50 2.70 -18.48
CA GLU A 159 7.00 3.90 -19.15
C GLU A 159 6.47 5.16 -18.45
N ASN A 160 7.37 6.10 -18.13
CA ASN A 160 7.07 7.36 -17.43
C ASN A 160 6.41 7.22 -16.04
N LEU A 161 6.29 6.01 -15.50
CA LEU A 161 5.88 5.78 -14.12
C LEU A 161 6.97 6.35 -13.20
N THR A 162 6.60 7.26 -12.30
CA THR A 162 7.55 7.84 -11.34
C THR A 162 8.09 6.73 -10.45
N GLU A 163 9.39 6.74 -10.14
CA GLU A 163 9.96 5.84 -9.13
C GLU A 163 9.12 5.92 -7.84
N LYS A 164 8.79 4.76 -7.26
CA LYS A 164 8.00 4.66 -6.02
C LYS A 164 6.57 5.25 -6.08
N SER A 165 5.84 5.05 -7.18
CA SER A 165 4.50 5.65 -7.35
C SER A 165 3.37 4.67 -7.64
N ALA A 166 3.60 3.37 -7.51
CA ALA A 166 2.55 2.37 -7.63
C ALA A 166 1.96 2.06 -6.25
N HIS A 167 0.75 2.56 -6.01
CA HIS A 167 0.01 2.35 -4.77
C HIS A 167 -1.06 1.28 -5.00
N TYR A 168 -1.20 0.35 -4.06
CA TYR A 168 -2.32 -0.61 -4.03
C TYR A 168 -3.23 -0.29 -2.85
N PHE A 169 -4.55 -0.38 -3.03
CA PHE A 169 -5.53 -0.13 -1.96
C PHE A 169 -6.93 -0.68 -2.27
N HIS A 170 -7.79 -0.63 -1.26
CA HIS A 170 -9.18 -1.04 -1.32
C HIS A 170 -10.19 0.11 -1.17
N ASN A 171 -9.82 1.19 -0.48
CA ASN A 171 -10.78 2.16 0.04
C ASN A 171 -10.61 3.56 -0.55
N HIS A 172 -11.73 4.29 -0.67
CA HIS A 172 -11.78 5.67 -1.19
C HIS A 172 -10.97 6.67 -0.35
N LEU A 173 -10.81 6.42 0.96
CA LEU A 173 -9.98 7.26 1.83
C LEU A 173 -8.52 7.25 1.38
N ILE A 174 -8.00 6.08 1.01
CA ILE A 174 -6.63 5.93 0.52
C ILE A 174 -6.48 6.55 -0.86
N LEU A 175 -7.48 6.38 -1.75
CA LEU A 175 -7.50 7.08 -3.03
C LEU A 175 -7.34 8.60 -2.82
N ASN A 176 -8.17 9.20 -1.97
CA ASN A 176 -8.15 10.64 -1.72
C ASN A 176 -6.87 11.13 -1.04
N TYR A 177 -6.20 10.28 -0.27
CA TYR A 177 -4.88 10.60 0.28
C TYR A 177 -3.84 10.83 -0.82
N HIS A 178 -3.84 9.99 -1.85
CA HIS A 178 -2.88 10.08 -2.95
C HIS A 178 -3.33 11.03 -4.09
N PHE A 179 -4.62 11.05 -4.38
CA PHE A 179 -5.25 11.89 -5.39
C PHE A 179 -6.73 12.12 -5.05
N TYR A 180 -7.06 13.33 -4.62
CA TYR A 180 -8.44 13.70 -4.28
C TYR A 180 -9.36 13.60 -5.50
N VAL A 181 -10.40 12.76 -5.38
CA VAL A 181 -11.42 12.57 -6.42
C VAL A 181 -12.76 13.19 -6.00
N SER A 182 -13.23 12.89 -4.79
CA SER A 182 -14.51 13.39 -4.26
C SER A 182 -14.62 13.08 -2.77
N ASP A 183 -15.35 13.89 -2.01
CA ASP A 183 -15.70 13.58 -0.62
C ASP A 183 -16.55 12.31 -0.50
N GLU A 184 -17.36 12.00 -1.51
CA GLU A 184 -18.17 10.80 -1.56
C GLU A 184 -17.43 9.64 -2.25
N ASN A 185 -17.73 8.41 -1.84
CA ASN A 185 -17.23 7.20 -2.49
C ASN A 185 -17.95 6.95 -3.83
N ILE A 186 -17.72 7.81 -4.82
CA ILE A 186 -18.40 7.78 -6.12
C ILE A 186 -17.97 6.60 -7.00
N LEU A 187 -16.85 5.94 -6.66
CA LEU A 187 -16.37 4.70 -7.27
C LEU A 187 -16.88 3.45 -6.55
N LEU A 188 -17.64 3.59 -5.45
CA LEU A 188 -18.19 2.46 -4.69
C LEU A 188 -17.11 1.45 -4.26
N LEU A 189 -15.91 1.95 -3.91
CA LEU A 189 -14.79 1.14 -3.45
C LEU A 189 -15.10 0.51 -2.09
N ASP A 190 -14.72 -0.76 -1.91
CA ASP A 190 -14.87 -1.49 -0.65
C ASP A 190 -13.72 -2.50 -0.46
N GLN A 191 -13.71 -3.22 0.67
CA GLN A 191 -12.67 -4.20 1.01
C GLN A 191 -12.55 -5.37 0.02
N GLN A 192 -13.48 -5.53 -0.92
CA GLN A 192 -13.45 -6.55 -1.97
C GLN A 192 -12.98 -5.99 -3.31
N THR A 193 -12.78 -4.68 -3.43
CA THR A 193 -12.26 -4.04 -4.64
C THR A 193 -10.73 -3.97 -4.60
N GLU A 194 -10.04 -4.35 -5.66
CA GLU A 194 -8.58 -4.17 -5.77
C GLU A 194 -8.33 -2.90 -6.60
N ALA A 195 -7.57 -1.93 -6.10
CA ALA A 195 -7.19 -0.74 -6.85
C ALA A 195 -5.67 -0.59 -6.94
N ALA A 196 -5.19 -0.15 -8.10
CA ALA A 196 -3.82 0.25 -8.33
C ALA A 196 -3.79 1.67 -8.89
N LEU A 197 -2.99 2.55 -8.29
CA LEU A 197 -2.78 3.93 -8.73
C LEU A 197 -1.31 4.13 -9.09
N GLY A 198 -1.04 4.55 -10.31
CA GLY A 198 0.29 4.94 -10.79
C GLY A 198 0.39 6.45 -11.03
N ILE A 199 1.51 7.07 -10.65
CA ILE A 199 1.77 8.49 -10.91
C ILE A 199 2.79 8.63 -12.03
N TYR A 200 2.34 9.16 -13.16
CA TYR A 200 3.14 9.34 -14.37
C TYR A 200 3.64 10.76 -14.45
N ARG A 201 4.88 10.94 -14.91
CA ARG A 201 5.45 12.27 -15.15
C ARG A 201 6.04 12.39 -16.54
N GLU A 202 5.51 13.33 -17.32
CA GLU A 202 6.02 13.68 -18.65
C GLU A 202 6.16 15.21 -18.74
N ASN A 203 7.33 15.71 -19.13
CA ASN A 203 7.60 17.16 -19.26
C ASN A 203 7.21 18.00 -18.02
N ASN A 204 7.52 17.49 -16.81
CA ASN A 204 7.12 18.06 -15.51
C ASN A 204 5.62 18.08 -15.20
N GLU A 205 4.76 17.51 -16.05
CA GLU A 205 3.34 17.37 -15.78
C GLU A 205 3.04 16.00 -15.17
N LYS A 206 2.14 15.96 -14.18
CA LYS A 206 1.72 14.72 -13.51
C LYS A 206 0.38 14.25 -14.05
N SER A 207 0.28 12.96 -14.33
CA SER A 207 -0.99 12.26 -14.60
C SER A 207 -1.15 11.08 -13.67
N TYR A 208 -2.39 10.73 -13.36
CA TYR A 208 -2.71 9.68 -12.39
C TYR A 208 -3.53 8.59 -13.06
N LEU A 209 -2.97 7.40 -13.18
CA LEU A 209 -3.65 6.24 -13.76
C LEU A 209 -4.18 5.37 -12.64
N LEU A 210 -5.49 5.29 -12.53
CA LEU A 210 -6.20 4.42 -11.61
C LEU A 210 -6.77 3.22 -12.38
N VAL A 211 -6.47 2.01 -11.90
CA VAL A 211 -7.08 0.76 -12.36
C VAL A 211 -7.77 0.12 -11.16
N VAL A 212 -9.08 -0.13 -11.27
CA VAL A 212 -9.87 -0.77 -10.21
C VAL A 212 -10.49 -2.04 -10.74
N ARG A 213 -10.34 -3.14 -10.00
CA ARG A 213 -11.04 -4.40 -10.23
C ARG A 213 -12.11 -4.59 -9.16
N TYR A 214 -13.32 -4.88 -9.62
CA TYR A 214 -14.46 -5.20 -8.76
C TYR A 214 -14.64 -6.71 -8.68
N PRO A 215 -15.25 -7.25 -7.61
CA PRO A 215 -15.49 -8.68 -7.51
C PRO A 215 -16.50 -9.20 -8.55
N GLU A 216 -17.30 -8.29 -9.15
CA GLU A 216 -18.32 -8.63 -10.15
C GLU A 216 -18.46 -7.54 -11.22
N VAL A 217 -18.72 -7.96 -12.47
CA VAL A 217 -18.96 -7.07 -13.61
C VAL A 217 -20.09 -6.07 -13.35
N ASN A 218 -21.15 -6.50 -12.65
CA ASN A 218 -22.28 -5.62 -12.32
C ASN A 218 -21.87 -4.51 -11.36
N LYS A 219 -21.02 -4.80 -10.36
CA LYS A 219 -20.49 -3.78 -9.45
C LYS A 219 -19.60 -2.78 -10.17
N ALA A 220 -18.73 -3.25 -11.07
CA ALA A 220 -17.92 -2.37 -11.92
C ALA A 220 -18.82 -1.45 -12.78
N SER A 221 -19.88 -1.99 -13.38
CA SER A 221 -20.83 -1.18 -14.16
C SER A 221 -21.54 -0.11 -13.33
N MET A 222 -21.94 -0.43 -12.10
CA MET A 222 -22.58 0.52 -11.18
C MET A 222 -21.61 1.63 -10.75
N ALA A 223 -20.39 1.26 -10.37
CA ALA A 223 -19.33 2.19 -10.01
C ALA A 223 -18.96 3.12 -11.17
N TYR A 224 -18.82 2.58 -12.38
CA TYR A 224 -18.53 3.39 -13.57
C TYR A 224 -19.64 4.42 -13.84
N LYS A 225 -20.92 4.01 -13.80
CA LYS A 225 -22.05 4.93 -13.98
C LYS A 225 -22.09 6.01 -12.90
N SER A 226 -21.79 5.64 -11.64
CA SER A 226 -21.72 6.57 -10.52
C SER A 226 -20.61 7.60 -10.74
N PHE A 227 -19.39 7.16 -11.06
CA PHE A 227 -18.26 8.02 -11.37
C PHE A 227 -18.55 8.95 -12.55
N MET A 228 -19.06 8.42 -13.67
CA MET A 228 -19.37 9.25 -14.86
C MET A 228 -20.39 10.34 -14.54
N ARG A 229 -21.43 10.02 -13.76
CA ARG A 229 -22.46 10.99 -13.38
C ARG A 229 -21.93 12.07 -12.43
N SER A 230 -21.06 11.71 -11.50
CA SER A 230 -20.59 12.63 -10.45
C SER A 230 -19.35 13.42 -10.83
N TYR A 231 -18.38 12.80 -11.53
CA TYR A 231 -17.08 13.40 -11.86
C TYR A 231 -16.99 13.92 -13.30
N MET A 232 -17.74 13.32 -14.24
CA MET A 232 -17.67 13.67 -15.67
C MET A 232 -19.06 13.92 -16.30
N PRO A 233 -19.93 14.77 -15.71
CA PRO A 233 -21.29 14.99 -16.21
C PRO A 233 -21.33 15.55 -17.64
N ASP A 234 -20.30 16.30 -18.05
CA ASP A 234 -20.20 16.96 -19.36
C ASP A 234 -19.38 16.16 -20.39
N ALA A 235 -19.06 14.90 -20.12
CA ALA A 235 -18.31 14.07 -21.07
C ALA A 235 -19.09 13.92 -22.39
N THR A 236 -18.59 14.57 -23.44
CA THR A 236 -19.22 14.63 -24.77
C THR A 236 -18.90 13.39 -25.64
N GLU A 237 -17.78 12.71 -25.35
CA GLU A 237 -17.44 11.39 -25.90
C GLU A 237 -17.50 10.33 -24.80
N LEU A 238 -17.64 9.05 -25.19
CA LEU A 238 -17.66 7.88 -24.31
C LEU A 238 -16.44 7.88 -23.35
N GLY A 239 -16.60 8.50 -22.18
CA GLY A 239 -15.61 8.50 -21.12
C GLY A 239 -14.41 9.43 -21.33
N LEU A 240 -14.54 10.58 -21.99
CA LEU A 240 -13.44 11.54 -22.14
C LEU A 240 -13.95 12.98 -21.97
N VAL A 241 -13.25 13.78 -21.15
CA VAL A 241 -13.56 15.20 -20.93
C VAL A 241 -12.28 16.01 -20.80
N GLN A 242 -12.33 17.28 -21.24
CA GLN A 242 -11.30 18.27 -20.93
C GLN A 242 -11.72 19.05 -19.68
N THR A 243 -10.82 19.17 -18.71
CA THR A 243 -11.03 19.90 -17.46
C THR A 243 -10.70 21.39 -17.63
N GLU A 244 -11.10 22.23 -16.67
CA GLU A 244 -10.91 23.70 -16.74
C GLU A 244 -9.44 24.13 -16.84
N ASP A 245 -8.53 23.32 -16.30
CA ASP A 245 -7.07 23.50 -16.37
C ASP A 245 -6.46 23.03 -17.70
N MET A 246 -7.30 22.77 -18.71
CA MET A 246 -6.96 22.28 -20.05
C MET A 246 -6.37 20.85 -20.09
N LYS A 247 -6.38 20.13 -18.96
CA LYS A 247 -6.01 18.70 -18.91
C LYS A 247 -7.15 17.81 -19.37
N TRP A 248 -6.84 16.52 -19.54
CA TRP A 248 -7.79 15.51 -19.98
C TRP A 248 -8.01 14.46 -18.91
N THR A 249 -9.27 14.11 -18.68
CA THR A 249 -9.64 12.92 -17.90
C THR A 249 -10.33 11.93 -18.83
N ALA A 250 -9.92 10.67 -18.80
CA ALA A 250 -10.59 9.60 -19.51
C ALA A 250 -10.92 8.43 -18.58
N ALA A 251 -12.06 7.78 -18.80
CA ALA A 251 -12.53 6.65 -18.01
C ALA A 251 -13.17 5.58 -18.89
N LYS A 252 -12.81 4.32 -18.67
CA LYS A 252 -13.33 3.17 -19.42
C LYS A 252 -13.73 2.03 -18.50
N LEU A 253 -14.89 1.45 -18.77
CA LEU A 253 -15.32 0.18 -18.20
C LEU A 253 -14.90 -0.96 -19.14
N GLN A 254 -14.21 -1.96 -18.60
CA GLN A 254 -13.76 -3.16 -19.30
C GLN A 254 -14.01 -4.38 -18.41
N GLN A 255 -15.09 -5.14 -18.66
CA GLN A 255 -15.51 -6.27 -17.82
C GLN A 255 -15.70 -5.86 -16.34
N ASP A 256 -14.97 -6.49 -15.42
CA ASP A 256 -14.94 -6.20 -13.99
C ASP A 256 -13.93 -5.08 -13.62
N PHE A 257 -13.31 -4.44 -14.61
CA PHE A 257 -12.33 -3.37 -14.42
C PHE A 257 -12.88 -1.98 -14.80
N ILE A 258 -12.44 -0.97 -14.06
CA ILE A 258 -12.51 0.43 -14.46
C ILE A 258 -11.08 0.97 -14.60
N ILE A 259 -10.80 1.63 -15.72
CA ILE A 259 -9.54 2.32 -15.99
C ILE A 259 -9.84 3.80 -16.04
N ILE A 260 -9.09 4.62 -15.31
CA ILE A 260 -9.24 6.08 -15.29
C ILE A 260 -7.87 6.73 -15.36
N ILE A 261 -7.68 7.65 -16.29
CA ILE A 261 -6.51 8.52 -16.35
C ILE A 261 -6.95 9.95 -16.06
N PHE A 262 -6.39 10.54 -15.01
CA PHE A 262 -6.60 11.92 -14.62
C PHE A 262 -5.42 12.80 -15.05
N ASN A 263 -5.70 14.08 -15.29
CA ASN A 263 -4.70 15.11 -15.59
C ASN A 263 -3.77 14.75 -16.75
N ALA A 264 -4.27 14.05 -17.76
CA ALA A 264 -3.50 13.75 -18.95
C ALA A 264 -3.14 15.04 -19.72
N PRO A 265 -1.90 15.18 -20.22
CA PRO A 265 -1.42 16.39 -20.89
C PRO A 265 -2.12 16.63 -22.24
N SER A 266 -2.67 15.57 -22.85
CA SER A 266 -3.38 15.66 -24.11
C SER A 266 -4.44 14.57 -24.25
N ARG A 267 -5.41 14.82 -25.14
CA ARG A 267 -6.39 13.82 -25.57
C ARG A 267 -5.76 12.57 -26.15
N PHE A 268 -4.66 12.72 -26.90
CA PHE A 268 -3.95 11.59 -27.52
C PHE A 268 -3.31 10.70 -26.45
N PHE A 269 -2.63 11.31 -25.47
CA PHE A 269 -2.06 10.60 -24.33
C PHE A 269 -3.13 9.84 -23.54
N ALA A 270 -4.25 10.50 -23.21
CA ALA A 270 -5.34 9.89 -22.46
C ALA A 270 -5.91 8.66 -23.18
N LYS A 271 -6.16 8.75 -24.50
CA LYS A 271 -6.66 7.62 -25.30
C LYS A 271 -5.64 6.49 -25.40
N GLY A 272 -4.37 6.81 -25.65
CA GLY A 272 -3.31 5.80 -25.78
C GLY A 272 -3.16 4.95 -24.52
N ILE A 273 -3.17 5.56 -23.34
CA ILE A 273 -3.11 4.84 -22.06
C ILE A 273 -4.33 3.94 -21.87
N ILE A 274 -5.55 4.43 -22.14
CA ILE A 274 -6.76 3.59 -22.01
C ILE A 274 -6.67 2.36 -22.94
N GLU A 275 -6.31 2.56 -24.20
CA GLU A 275 -6.19 1.48 -25.19
C GLU A 275 -5.12 0.44 -24.80
N GLU A 276 -3.97 0.89 -24.29
CA GLU A 276 -2.92 0.01 -23.80
C GLU A 276 -3.40 -0.86 -22.62
N LEU A 277 -4.09 -0.26 -21.65
CA LEU A 277 -4.59 -0.98 -20.47
C LEU A 277 -5.71 -1.95 -20.83
N GLU A 278 -6.57 -1.61 -21.79
CA GLU A 278 -7.57 -2.55 -22.31
C GLU A 278 -6.92 -3.80 -22.90
N GLU A 279 -5.84 -3.65 -23.67
CA GLU A 279 -5.09 -4.78 -24.23
C GLU A 279 -4.36 -5.59 -23.14
N ARG A 280 -3.83 -4.93 -22.11
CA ARG A 280 -3.23 -5.61 -20.95
C ARG A 280 -4.26 -6.43 -20.17
N ILE A 281 -5.44 -5.87 -19.90
CA ILE A 281 -6.53 -6.55 -19.19
C ILE A 281 -7.06 -7.75 -19.99
N LYS A 282 -7.18 -7.65 -21.31
CA LYS A 282 -7.57 -8.79 -22.16
C LYS A 282 -6.59 -9.96 -22.10
N LYS A 283 -5.31 -9.71 -21.81
CA LYS A 283 -4.27 -10.73 -21.66
C LYS A 283 -4.14 -11.24 -20.21
N TYR A 284 -4.69 -10.48 -19.26
CA TYR A 284 -4.69 -10.79 -17.84
C TYR A 284 -5.76 -11.83 -17.47
N ASN A 285 -6.90 -11.81 -18.18
CA ASN A 285 -7.98 -12.79 -18.10
C ASN A 285 -7.76 -13.97 -19.05
#